data_AF-A0A438I5K6-F1
#
_entry.id   AF-A0A438I5K6-F1
#
_cell.length_a   1.000
_cell.length_b   1.000
_cell.length_c   1.000
_cell.angle_alpha   90.00
_cell.angle_beta   90.00
_cell.angle_gamma   90.00
#
_symmetry.space_group_name_H-M   'P 1'
#
loop_
_entity.id
_entity.type
_entity.pdbx_description
1 polymer ?
#
loop_
_entity_poly.entity_id
_entity_poly.type
_entity_poly.pdbx_seq_one_letter_code
_entity_poly.pdbx_strand_id
1 'polypeptide(L)'
;MPQPSNNSLTTLQTLWGLLVNKETPVKDGLDRLINLRKLEVAFQLTNSQHEAMSSQLDAVAEWVQNLNHLQSVRLKSCDEKNQPWDLDLEPLSGHVNLSRVYFLGRLRNPCMVSKFPQSLTDLTLSWSELTEDPMQTLDKLSNLRVLRLLRRYRETHALHIKRLSRASSS
;
A
#
# COMPACT_ATOMS: atom_id res chain seq x y z
N MET A 1 20.31 -26.06 -27.38
CA MET A 1 20.31 -25.70 -25.95
C MET A 1 18.88 -25.78 -25.43
N PRO A 2 18.59 -26.39 -24.28
CA PRO A 2 17.24 -26.34 -23.72
C PRO A 2 16.98 -24.93 -23.19
N GLN A 3 15.86 -24.33 -23.60
CA GLN A 3 15.36 -23.09 -23.01
C GLN A 3 15.10 -23.32 -21.51
N PRO A 4 15.51 -22.40 -20.62
CA PRO A 4 15.11 -22.49 -19.22
C PRO A 4 13.59 -22.37 -19.16
N SER A 5 12.94 -23.35 -18.55
CA SER A 5 11.49 -23.35 -18.34
C SER A 5 11.07 -22.11 -17.53
N ASN A 6 10.33 -21.21 -18.17
CA ASN A 6 9.91 -19.89 -17.66
C ASN A 6 8.92 -19.89 -16.46
N ASN A 7 8.84 -20.97 -15.67
CA ASN A 7 7.77 -21.15 -14.67
C ASN A 7 8.28 -21.39 -13.24
N SER A 8 9.37 -20.74 -12.81
CA SER A 8 10.04 -21.13 -11.57
C SER A 8 9.46 -20.56 -10.25
N LEU A 9 8.45 -19.69 -10.28
CA LEU A 9 7.97 -19.02 -9.04
C LEU A 9 6.45 -18.91 -8.89
N THR A 10 5.66 -19.70 -9.62
CA THR A 10 4.19 -19.64 -9.52
C THR A 10 3.65 -20.01 -8.13
N THR A 11 4.44 -20.70 -7.30
CA THR A 11 4.07 -21.05 -5.93
C THR A 11 4.53 -20.03 -4.89
N LEU A 12 5.28 -18.99 -5.29
CA LEU A 12 5.79 -17.98 -4.36
C LEU A 12 4.63 -17.20 -3.74
N GLN A 13 4.57 -17.18 -2.41
CA GLN A 13 3.50 -16.49 -1.66
C GLN A 13 3.99 -15.26 -0.90
N THR A 14 5.30 -15.06 -0.76
CA THR A 14 5.88 -13.92 -0.05
C THR A 14 7.03 -13.38 -0.85
N LEU A 15 6.95 -12.09 -1.16
CA LEU A 15 8.06 -11.32 -1.70
C LEU A 15 8.31 -10.13 -0.79
N TRP A 16 9.52 -10.06 -0.25
CA TRP A 16 9.92 -9.03 0.71
C TRP A 16 11.33 -8.54 0.38
N GLY A 17 11.60 -7.27 0.67
CA GLY A 17 12.91 -6.64 0.46
C GLY A 17 13.11 -6.19 -0.97
N LEU A 18 12.04 -6.12 -1.78
CA LEU A 18 12.13 -5.69 -3.16
C LEU A 18 12.40 -4.18 -3.21
N LEU A 19 13.50 -3.81 -3.86
CA LEU A 19 13.81 -2.43 -4.22
C LEU A 19 13.53 -2.25 -5.73
N VAL A 20 12.57 -1.39 -6.08
CA VAL A 20 12.18 -1.10 -7.46
C VAL A 20 12.81 0.21 -7.91
N ASN A 21 13.59 0.15 -8.98
CA ASN A 21 14.14 1.29 -9.71
C ASN A 21 13.63 1.27 -11.16
N LYS A 22 14.07 2.24 -11.98
CA LYS A 22 13.62 2.35 -13.38
C LYS A 22 13.97 1.12 -14.22
N GLU A 23 15.04 0.40 -13.88
CA GLU A 23 15.50 -0.80 -14.57
C GLU A 23 14.81 -2.09 -14.09
N THR A 24 14.05 -2.04 -13.00
CA THR A 24 13.40 -3.22 -12.45
C THR A 24 12.26 -3.66 -13.36
N PRO A 25 12.24 -4.92 -13.86
CA PRO A 25 11.19 -5.39 -14.76
C PRO A 25 9.93 -5.78 -13.96
N VAL A 26 9.16 -4.79 -13.52
CA VAL A 26 7.87 -5.04 -12.85
C VAL A 26 6.86 -5.56 -13.86
N LYS A 27 6.58 -4.76 -14.90
CA LYS A 27 5.67 -5.13 -15.99
C LYS A 27 6.26 -6.25 -16.85
N ASP A 28 5.43 -7.22 -17.22
CA ASP A 28 5.80 -8.41 -17.98
C ASP A 28 6.87 -9.30 -17.28
N GLY A 29 7.07 -9.10 -15.98
CA GLY A 29 8.13 -9.72 -15.19
C GLY A 29 7.63 -10.12 -13.81
N LEU A 30 7.86 -9.28 -12.81
CA LEU A 30 7.44 -9.54 -11.43
C LEU A 30 5.92 -9.59 -11.27
N ASP A 31 5.18 -8.85 -12.09
CA ASP A 31 3.71 -8.83 -12.12
C ASP A 31 3.07 -10.20 -12.41
N ARG A 32 3.83 -11.15 -12.96
CA ARG A 32 3.41 -12.55 -13.17
C ARG A 32 3.28 -13.35 -11.87
N LEU A 33 3.84 -12.86 -10.76
CA LEU A 33 3.76 -13.49 -9.44
C LEU A 33 2.42 -13.19 -8.76
N ILE A 34 1.34 -13.76 -9.32
CA ILE A 34 -0.04 -13.45 -8.92
C ILE A 34 -0.50 -14.15 -7.63
N ASN A 35 0.24 -15.17 -7.17
CA ASN A 35 -0.11 -15.96 -5.98
C ASN A 35 0.44 -15.39 -4.66
N LEU A 36 0.97 -14.16 -4.70
CA LEU A 36 1.51 -13.51 -3.51
C LEU A 36 0.42 -13.21 -2.48
N ARG A 37 0.71 -13.59 -1.23
CA ARG A 37 -0.05 -13.22 -0.04
C ARG A 37 0.61 -12.06 0.71
N LYS A 38 1.92 -11.88 0.54
CA LYS A 38 2.67 -10.79 1.18
C LYS A 38 3.58 -10.15 0.14
N LEU A 39 3.46 -8.83 0.01
CA LEU A 39 4.29 -8.02 -0.85
C LEU A 39 4.86 -6.84 -0.06
N GLU A 40 6.18 -6.67 -0.09
CA GLU A 40 6.83 -5.44 0.34
C GLU A 40 7.78 -4.90 -0.73
N VAL A 41 7.52 -3.64 -1.10
CA VAL A 41 8.25 -2.90 -2.12
C VAL A 41 8.71 -1.55 -1.55
N ALA A 42 9.97 -1.21 -1.81
CA ALA A 42 10.49 0.15 -1.67
C ALA A 42 10.88 0.66 -3.06
N PHE A 43 10.56 1.92 -3.35
CA PHE A 43 10.96 2.55 -4.61
C PHE A 43 12.29 3.29 -4.40
N GLN A 44 13.25 3.06 -5.30
CA GLN A 44 14.50 3.80 -5.37
C GLN A 44 14.30 5.05 -6.23
N LEU A 45 13.84 6.13 -5.59
CA LEU A 45 13.45 7.34 -6.28
C LEU A 45 14.61 8.33 -6.33
N THR A 46 14.94 8.78 -7.54
CA THR A 46 15.91 9.85 -7.80
C THR A 46 15.25 10.96 -8.60
N ASN A 47 15.62 12.22 -8.31
CA ASN A 47 14.98 13.40 -8.90
C ASN A 47 15.13 13.47 -10.43
N SER A 48 16.16 12.83 -11.00
CA SER A 48 16.42 12.81 -12.45
C SER A 48 15.62 11.77 -13.23
N GLN A 49 14.80 10.95 -12.57
CA GLN A 49 14.14 9.78 -13.17
C GLN A 49 12.61 9.79 -12.99
N HIS A 50 12.01 10.96 -12.76
CA HIS A 50 10.60 11.09 -12.39
C HIS A 50 9.63 10.39 -13.34
N GLU A 51 9.77 10.58 -14.65
CA GLU A 51 8.88 9.96 -15.64
C GLU A 51 9.02 8.43 -15.66
N ALA A 52 10.26 7.92 -15.70
CA ALA A 52 10.52 6.48 -15.70
C ALA A 52 10.05 5.80 -14.40
N MET A 53 10.17 6.49 -13.26
CA MET A 53 9.67 5.98 -11.99
C MET A 53 8.15 6.02 -11.88
N SER A 54 7.47 6.95 -12.55
CA SER A 54 6.01 6.96 -12.61
C SER A 54 5.48 5.67 -13.21
N SER A 55 6.04 5.22 -14.34
CA SER A 55 5.64 3.95 -14.96
C SER A 55 5.90 2.73 -14.06
N GLN A 56 6.95 2.78 -13.21
CA GLN A 56 7.21 1.72 -12.23
C GLN A 56 6.20 1.73 -11.08
N LEU A 57 5.79 2.90 -10.61
CA LEU A 57 4.72 3.06 -9.63
C LEU A 57 3.41 2.49 -10.17
N ASP A 58 3.05 2.85 -11.41
CA ASP A 58 1.84 2.36 -12.08
C ASP A 58 1.87 0.84 -12.24
N ALA A 59 3.00 0.27 -12.67
CA ALA A 59 3.16 -1.17 -12.81
C ALA A 59 3.03 -1.90 -11.46
N VAL A 60 3.58 -1.35 -10.37
CA VAL A 60 3.40 -1.92 -9.02
C VAL A 60 1.95 -1.76 -8.55
N ALA A 61 1.28 -0.65 -8.86
CA ALA A 61 -0.12 -0.42 -8.52
C ALA A 61 -1.02 -1.46 -9.20
N GLU A 62 -0.87 -1.64 -10.52
CA GLU A 62 -1.57 -2.67 -11.30
C GLU A 62 -1.29 -4.07 -10.77
N TRP A 63 -0.03 -4.37 -10.45
CA TRP A 63 0.34 -5.66 -9.88
C TRP A 63 -0.36 -5.91 -8.54
N VAL A 64 -0.36 -4.95 -7.61
CA VAL A 64 -1.08 -5.05 -6.34
C VAL A 64 -2.57 -5.33 -6.56
N GLN A 65 -3.20 -4.69 -7.55
CA GLN A 65 -4.61 -4.94 -7.88
C GLN A 65 -4.86 -6.39 -8.32
N ASN A 66 -3.91 -7.01 -9.01
CA ASN A 66 -4.04 -8.39 -9.48
C ASN A 66 -3.75 -9.47 -8.40
N LEU A 67 -3.28 -9.09 -7.21
CA LEU A 67 -2.99 -10.02 -6.11
C LEU A 67 -4.24 -10.40 -5.31
N ASN A 68 -5.08 -11.26 -5.87
CA ASN A 68 -6.37 -11.68 -5.27
C ASN A 68 -6.26 -12.36 -3.89
N HIS A 69 -5.07 -12.90 -3.56
CA HIS A 69 -4.81 -13.57 -2.29
C HIS A 69 -3.97 -12.72 -1.32
N LEU A 70 -3.80 -11.42 -1.62
CA LEU A 70 -2.99 -10.51 -0.81
C LEU A 70 -3.57 -10.39 0.61
N GLN A 71 -2.70 -10.59 1.58
CA GLN A 71 -2.98 -10.50 3.01
C GLN A 71 -2.21 -9.36 3.67
N SER A 72 -1.03 -9.03 3.13
CA SER A 72 -0.17 -7.97 3.64
C SER A 72 0.48 -7.22 2.49
N VAL A 73 0.39 -5.90 2.51
CA VAL A 73 1.10 -5.03 1.58
C VAL A 73 1.89 -3.98 2.33
N ARG A 74 3.15 -3.79 1.95
CA ARG A 74 3.99 -2.68 2.38
C ARG A 74 4.57 -1.96 1.17
N LEU A 75 4.24 -0.68 1.00
CA LEU A 75 4.84 0.16 -0.03
C LEU A 75 5.54 1.36 0.61
N LYS A 76 6.74 1.67 0.12
CA LYS A 76 7.56 2.81 0.57
C LYS A 76 7.98 3.65 -0.63
N SER A 77 7.37 4.82 -0.79
CA SER A 77 7.65 5.81 -1.83
C SER A 77 8.27 7.05 -1.17
N CYS A 78 9.59 7.13 -1.19
CA CYS A 78 10.35 8.29 -0.73
C CYS A 78 11.62 8.51 -1.56
N ASP A 79 12.01 9.77 -1.74
CA ASP A 79 13.23 10.15 -2.45
C ASP A 79 14.50 9.95 -1.61
N GLU A 80 15.66 10.18 -2.24
CA GLU A 80 16.99 10.11 -1.60
C GLU A 80 17.15 11.05 -0.38
N LYS A 81 16.31 12.08 -0.26
CA LYS A 81 16.28 13.03 0.87
C LYS A 81 15.22 12.65 1.91
N ASN A 82 14.68 11.44 1.83
CA ASN A 82 13.59 10.92 2.66
C ASN A 82 12.32 11.79 2.61
N GLN A 83 12.09 12.52 1.51
CA GLN A 83 10.81 13.19 1.28
C GLN A 83 9.81 12.20 0.70
N PRO A 84 8.53 12.27 1.11
CA PRO A 84 7.51 11.40 0.55
C PRO A 84 7.32 11.72 -0.93
N TRP A 85 7.21 10.66 -1.72
CA TRP A 85 6.77 10.75 -3.11
C TRP A 85 5.38 10.20 -3.24
N ASP A 86 4.81 10.46 -4.41
CA ASP A 86 3.45 10.06 -4.70
C ASP A 86 3.33 8.54 -4.74
N LEU A 87 2.17 8.09 -4.26
CA LEU A 87 1.72 6.73 -4.26
C LEU A 87 0.29 6.78 -4.79
N ASP A 88 0.15 6.44 -6.07
CA ASP A 88 -1.13 6.37 -6.75
C ASP A 88 -1.58 4.92 -6.77
N LEU A 89 -2.65 4.62 -6.04
CA LEU A 89 -3.21 3.29 -5.93
C LEU A 89 -4.72 3.37 -6.11
N GLU A 90 -5.24 2.43 -6.88
CA GLU A 90 -6.66 2.16 -6.88
C GLU A 90 -7.13 1.62 -5.50
N PRO A 91 -8.41 1.81 -5.16
CA PRO A 91 -8.99 1.28 -3.93
C PRO A 91 -8.79 -0.23 -3.76
N LEU A 92 -8.48 -0.66 -2.53
CA LEU A 92 -8.22 -2.08 -2.20
C LEU A 92 -9.46 -2.82 -1.71
N SER A 93 -10.66 -2.34 -2.04
CA SER A 93 -11.92 -2.91 -1.56
C SER A 93 -12.15 -4.34 -2.02
N GLY A 94 -11.55 -4.75 -3.15
CA GLY A 94 -11.61 -6.12 -3.66
C GLY A 94 -10.70 -7.12 -2.94
N HIS A 95 -9.70 -6.65 -2.20
CA HIS A 95 -8.73 -7.51 -1.50
C HIS A 95 -9.29 -8.01 -0.17
N VAL A 96 -10.32 -8.85 -0.21
CA VAL A 96 -11.08 -9.34 0.97
C VAL A 96 -10.24 -10.09 2.02
N ASN A 97 -9.03 -10.51 1.67
CA ASN A 97 -8.09 -11.19 2.58
C ASN A 97 -7.04 -10.23 3.19
N LEU A 98 -7.02 -8.97 2.75
CA LEU A 98 -6.02 -7.99 3.15
C LEU A 98 -6.24 -7.58 4.61
N SER A 99 -5.29 -7.96 5.46
CA SER A 99 -5.35 -7.69 6.90
C SER A 99 -4.34 -6.65 7.35
N ARG A 100 -3.24 -6.46 6.59
CA ARG A 100 -2.16 -5.54 6.96
C ARG A 100 -1.78 -4.63 5.81
N VAL A 101 -1.82 -3.32 6.07
CA VAL A 101 -1.40 -2.28 5.15
C VAL A 101 -0.36 -1.40 5.82
N TYR A 102 0.76 -1.19 5.13
CA TYR A 102 1.72 -0.14 5.45
C TYR A 102 2.00 0.68 4.20
N PHE A 103 1.69 1.96 4.23
CA PHE A 103 2.07 2.91 3.19
C PHE A 103 2.93 4.02 3.76
N LEU A 104 4.06 4.27 3.10
CA LEU A 104 4.89 5.46 3.31
C LEU A 104 4.98 6.20 1.98
N GLY A 105 4.57 7.47 1.96
CA GLY A 105 4.50 8.31 0.74
C GLY A 105 3.18 9.08 0.67
N ARG A 106 3.11 10.07 -0.22
CA ARG A 106 1.91 10.91 -0.44
C ARG A 106 0.83 10.10 -1.15
N LEU A 107 -0.34 9.95 -0.54
CA LEU A 107 -1.48 9.29 -1.17
C LEU A 107 -2.16 10.26 -2.16
N ARG A 108 -2.06 9.99 -3.47
CA ARG A 108 -2.70 10.81 -4.51
C ARG A 108 -4.22 10.66 -4.56
N ASN A 109 -4.73 9.52 -4.11
CA ASN A 109 -6.15 9.21 -4.02
C ASN A 109 -6.59 9.03 -2.54
N PRO A 110 -6.84 10.12 -1.78
CA PRO A 110 -7.24 10.04 -0.37
C PRO A 110 -8.52 9.22 -0.14
N CYS A 111 -9.44 9.20 -1.11
CA CYS A 111 -10.69 8.44 -1.05
C CYS A 111 -10.45 6.94 -0.87
N MET A 112 -9.26 6.41 -1.21
CA MET A 112 -8.91 5.01 -1.00
C MET A 112 -9.02 4.59 0.48
N VAL A 113 -8.79 5.51 1.42
CA VAL A 113 -8.85 5.22 2.87
C VAL A 113 -10.26 4.79 3.28
N SER A 114 -11.28 5.36 2.65
CA SER A 114 -12.69 4.99 2.86
C SER A 114 -13.08 3.63 2.26
N LYS A 115 -12.21 3.06 1.43
CA LYS A 115 -12.46 1.84 0.65
C LYS A 115 -11.53 0.70 1.04
N PHE A 116 -10.91 0.75 2.23
CA PHE A 116 -10.20 -0.40 2.76
C PHE A 116 -11.16 -1.56 3.06
N PRO A 117 -10.72 -2.82 2.88
CA PRO A 117 -11.56 -3.99 3.14
C PRO A 117 -11.78 -4.20 4.64
N GLN A 118 -12.94 -4.74 5.01
CA GLN A 118 -13.32 -5.00 6.42
C GLN A 118 -12.42 -6.01 7.13
N SER A 119 -11.61 -6.78 6.40
CA SER A 119 -10.60 -7.69 6.93
C SER A 119 -9.40 -6.99 7.57
N LEU A 120 -9.24 -5.68 7.38
CA LEU A 120 -8.06 -4.95 7.83
C LEU A 120 -7.96 -4.91 9.36
N THR A 121 -6.85 -5.44 9.90
CA THR A 121 -6.55 -5.45 11.34
C THR A 121 -5.43 -4.48 11.70
N ASP A 122 -4.51 -4.23 10.76
CA ASP A 122 -3.34 -3.38 10.97
C ASP A 122 -3.19 -2.37 9.83
N LEU A 123 -3.26 -1.08 10.16
CA LEU A 123 -3.07 0.01 9.23
C LEU A 123 -1.96 0.94 9.71
N THR A 124 -0.96 1.16 8.86
CA THR A 124 0.02 2.22 9.02
C THR A 124 0.03 3.12 7.80
N LEU A 125 -0.26 4.40 8.01
CA LEU A 125 -0.11 5.45 7.02
C LEU A 125 0.97 6.40 7.50
N SER A 126 2.04 6.55 6.73
CA SER A 126 3.14 7.44 7.06
C SER A 126 3.38 8.44 5.94
N TRP A 127 3.49 9.73 6.28
CA TRP A 127 3.64 10.80 5.31
C TRP A 127 2.57 10.79 4.21
N SER A 128 1.36 10.35 4.55
CA SER A 128 0.27 10.21 3.60
C SER A 128 -0.24 11.53 3.04
N GLU A 129 0.04 12.64 3.74
CA GLU A 129 -0.43 13.99 3.44
C GLU A 129 -1.95 14.08 3.23
N LEU A 130 -2.70 13.25 3.97
CA LEU A 130 -4.16 13.31 3.99
C LEU A 130 -4.64 14.71 4.37
N THR A 131 -5.58 15.23 3.60
CA THR A 131 -6.17 16.56 3.80
C THR A 131 -7.43 16.53 4.67
N GLU A 132 -8.07 15.37 4.79
CA GLU A 132 -9.28 15.15 5.58
C GLU A 132 -9.00 14.24 6.78
N ASP A 133 -9.80 14.34 7.84
CA ASP A 133 -9.68 13.50 9.03
C ASP A 133 -10.02 12.04 8.69
N PRO A 134 -9.03 11.12 8.67
CA PRO A 134 -9.28 9.74 8.31
C PRO A 134 -10.19 9.03 9.31
N MET A 135 -10.33 9.51 10.54
CA MET A 135 -11.13 8.86 11.58
C MET A 135 -12.62 8.75 11.21
N GLN A 136 -13.15 9.63 10.36
CA GLN A 136 -14.54 9.56 9.87
C GLN A 136 -14.83 8.35 8.97
N THR A 137 -13.78 7.70 8.48
CA THR A 137 -13.87 6.54 7.59
C THR A 137 -13.29 5.29 8.22
N LEU A 138 -12.19 5.45 8.96
CA LEU A 138 -11.53 4.35 9.66
C LEU A 138 -12.36 3.80 10.83
N ASP A 139 -13.30 4.58 11.38
CA ASP A 139 -14.25 4.10 12.41
C ASP A 139 -15.16 2.97 11.91
N LYS A 140 -15.39 2.86 10.59
CA LYS A 140 -16.18 1.80 9.95
C LYS A 140 -15.42 0.48 9.81
N LEU A 141 -14.11 0.45 10.05
CA LEU A 141 -13.30 -0.76 9.96
C LEU A 141 -13.35 -1.53 11.28
N SER A 142 -14.41 -2.33 11.44
CA SER A 142 -14.73 -3.04 12.68
C SER A 142 -13.63 -3.98 13.22
N ASN A 143 -12.78 -4.51 12.33
CA ASN A 143 -11.68 -5.41 12.69
C ASN A 143 -10.35 -4.69 12.93
N LEU A 144 -10.28 -3.37 12.75
CA LEU A 144 -9.04 -2.61 12.89
C LEU A 144 -8.60 -2.57 14.35
N ARG A 145 -7.42 -3.16 14.63
CA ARG A 145 -6.84 -3.27 15.99
C ARG A 145 -5.62 -2.40 16.18
N VAL A 146 -4.85 -2.21 15.10
CA VAL A 146 -3.63 -1.41 15.11
C VAL A 146 -3.78 -0.31 14.07
N LEU A 147 -3.78 0.94 14.54
CA LEU A 147 -3.75 2.13 13.70
C LEU A 147 -2.51 2.94 14.02
N ARG A 148 -1.73 3.29 13.00
CA ARG A 148 -0.56 4.16 13.11
C ARG A 148 -0.65 5.24 12.02
N LEU A 149 -0.81 6.49 12.43
CA LEU A 149 -0.76 7.65 11.56
C LEU A 149 0.52 8.43 11.89
N LEU A 150 1.50 8.44 10.98
CA LEU A 150 2.88 8.87 11.26
C LEU A 150 3.36 9.98 10.31
N ARG A 151 3.67 11.17 10.84
CA ARG A 151 4.15 12.37 10.09
C ARG A 151 3.17 12.85 8.98
N ARG A 152 2.99 14.18 8.92
CA ARG A 152 2.13 14.97 8.01
C ARG A 152 0.67 14.54 7.91
N TYR A 153 -0.07 14.92 8.94
CA TYR A 153 -1.41 15.50 8.80
C TYR A 153 -1.21 17.02 8.82
N ARG A 154 -1.69 17.81 7.84
CA ARG A 154 -1.64 19.27 7.95
C ARG A 154 -2.64 19.67 9.04
N GLU A 155 -2.13 20.18 10.16
CA GLU A 155 -2.94 20.76 11.23
C GLU A 155 -3.72 21.98 10.71
N THR A 156 -4.91 21.75 10.17
CA THR A 156 -6.00 22.73 10.27
C THR A 156 -7.15 22.18 11.13
N HIS A 157 -7.22 20.86 11.34
CA HIS A 157 -8.18 20.21 12.23
C HIS A 157 -7.53 19.05 12.98
N ALA A 158 -7.27 19.20 14.29
CA ALA A 158 -6.75 18.10 15.10
C ALA A 158 -7.54 16.80 14.89
N LEU A 159 -6.85 15.65 14.87
CA LEU A 159 -7.49 14.32 14.78
C LEU A 159 -8.57 14.20 15.86
N HIS A 160 -9.84 14.10 15.45
CA HIS A 160 -10.93 13.96 16.41
C HIS A 160 -11.13 12.47 16.71
N ILE A 161 -10.36 11.96 17.67
CA ILE A 161 -10.56 10.59 18.18
C ILE A 161 -11.87 10.59 18.99
N LYS A 162 -12.99 10.22 18.36
CA LYS A 162 -14.23 9.91 19.09
C LYS A 162 -13.96 8.70 19.98
N ARG A 163 -14.09 8.89 21.29
CA ARG A 163 -13.99 7.81 22.27
C ARG A 163 -15.11 6.80 21.96
N LEU A 164 -14.73 5.61 21.46
CA LEU A 164 -15.68 4.53 21.21
C LEU A 164 -16.28 4.09 22.55
N SER A 165 -17.48 4.57 22.89
CA SER A 165 -18.26 4.03 23.99
C SER A 165 -18.71 2.63 23.59
N ARG A 166 -18.14 1.61 24.22
CA ARG A 166 -18.67 0.24 24.15
C ARG A 166 -20.10 0.28 24.68
N ALA A 167 -21.07 0.12 23.79
CA ALA A 167 -22.41 -0.26 24.20
C ALA A 167 -22.30 -1.69 24.76
N SER A 168 -22.33 -1.80 26.08
CA SER A 168 -22.68 -3.05 26.75
C SER A 168 -24.11 -3.39 26.34
N SER A 169 -24.25 -4.41 25.50
CA SER A 169 -25.52 -5.06 25.23
C SER A 169 -26.08 -5.67 26.52
N SER A 170 -27.38 -5.49 26.69
CA SER A 170 -28.22 -5.93 27.81
C SER A 170 -28.25 -7.45 27.97
#